data_AF-A0A926ZLC8-F1
#
_entry.id   AF-A0A926ZLC8-F1
#
_cell.length_a   1.000
_cell.length_b   1.000
_cell.length_c   1.000
_cell.angle_alpha   90.00
_cell.angle_beta   90.00
_cell.angle_gamma   90.00
#
_symmetry.space_group_name_H-M   'P 1'
#
loop_
_entity.id
_entity.type
_entity.pdbx_description
1 polymer ?
#
loop_
_entity_poly.entity_id
_entity_poly.type
_entity_poly.pdbx_seq_one_letter_code
_entity_poly.pdbx_strand_id
1 'polypeptide(L)'
;MRHILTRHHPDYWDGSTRTTQTFLRRNMTINEIENAIESVIDQNHQRLSRLGANGSDKVEGLVNGTIYILQVSRGRIGSFYPKP
;
A
#
# COMPACT_ATOMS: atom_id res chain seq x y z
N MET A 1 -6.24 2.66 6.26
CA MET A 1 -5.83 1.37 6.86
C MET A 1 -6.84 0.23 6.67
N ARG A 2 -8.13 0.35 7.05
CA ARG A 2 -9.12 -0.75 6.94
C ARG A 2 -9.08 -1.53 5.63
N HIS A 3 -9.12 -0.84 4.48
CA HIS A 3 -9.07 -1.50 3.17
C HIS A 3 -7.80 -2.33 2.97
N ILE A 4 -6.64 -1.84 3.42
CA ILE A 4 -5.36 -2.54 3.32
C ILE A 4 -5.42 -3.84 4.13
N LEU A 5 -5.90 -3.76 5.38
CA LEU A 5 -5.98 -4.93 6.26
C LEU A 5 -6.96 -5.97 5.75
N THR A 6 -8.20 -5.59 5.44
CA THR A 6 -9.23 -6.58 5.08
C THR A 6 -9.06 -7.15 3.67
N ARG A 7 -8.25 -6.52 2.80
CA ARG A 7 -7.93 -7.03 1.46
C ARG A 7 -6.60 -7.74 1.35
N HIS A 8 -5.59 -7.35 2.14
CA HIS A 8 -4.21 -7.78 1.94
C HIS A 8 -3.53 -8.33 3.17
N HIS A 9 -4.05 -8.13 4.39
CA HIS A 9 -3.43 -8.76 5.56
C HIS A 9 -4.05 -10.14 5.82
N PRO A 10 -3.27 -11.24 5.81
CA PRO A 10 -3.81 -12.60 5.95
C PRO A 10 -4.72 -12.80 7.18
N ASP A 11 -4.38 -12.18 8.31
CA ASP A 11 -5.11 -12.39 9.57
C ASP A 11 -6.37 -11.51 9.71
N TYR A 12 -6.49 -10.47 8.89
CA TYR A 12 -7.67 -9.57 8.90
C TYR A 12 -8.53 -9.72 7.64
N TRP A 13 -8.14 -10.62 6.73
CA TRP A 13 -8.77 -10.79 5.44
C TRP A 13 -10.25 -11.18 5.58
N ASP A 14 -11.11 -10.47 4.86
CA ASP A 14 -12.57 -10.61 4.95
C ASP A 14 -13.16 -11.69 4.02
N GLY A 15 -12.30 -12.47 3.33
CA GLY A 15 -12.73 -13.50 2.39
C GLY A 15 -13.00 -12.98 0.96
N SER A 16 -12.87 -11.67 0.71
CA SER A 16 -13.04 -11.14 -0.65
C SER A 16 -11.93 -11.62 -1.60
N THR A 17 -12.31 -12.05 -2.81
CA THR A 17 -11.37 -12.54 -3.84
C THR A 17 -11.40 -11.64 -5.09
N ARG A 18 -10.27 -11.61 -5.81
CA ARG A 18 -10.11 -10.95 -7.12
C ARG A 18 -9.21 -11.80 -8.01
N THR A 19 -9.18 -11.50 -9.30
CA THR A 19 -8.34 -12.19 -10.30
C THR A 19 -6.87 -12.25 -9.86
N THR A 20 -6.37 -11.18 -9.24
CA THR A 20 -5.07 -11.16 -8.58
C THR A 20 -5.27 -10.86 -7.11
N GLN A 21 -4.88 -11.82 -6.27
CA GLN A 21 -4.91 -11.68 -4.83
C GLN A 21 -3.47 -11.49 -4.32
N THR A 22 -3.26 -10.44 -3.55
CA THR A 22 -1.95 -10.10 -2.98
C THR A 22 -2.07 -10.07 -1.47
N PHE A 23 -1.06 -10.60 -0.77
CA PHE A 23 -1.03 -10.66 0.67
C PHE A 23 0.26 -10.06 1.21
N LEU A 24 0.13 -9.16 2.19
CA LEU A 24 1.20 -8.76 3.08
C LEU A 24 1.73 -10.00 3.80
N ARG A 25 2.98 -9.93 4.27
CA ARG A 25 3.52 -10.98 5.12
C ARG A 25 2.64 -11.09 6.37
N ARG A 26 2.21 -12.31 6.70
CA ARG A 26 1.33 -12.58 7.85
C ARG A 26 1.84 -11.97 9.15
N ASN A 27 3.15 -11.94 9.35
CA ASN A 27 3.77 -11.45 10.59
C ASN A 27 3.99 -9.94 10.63
N MET A 28 3.55 -9.16 9.62
CA MET A 28 3.66 -7.71 9.66
C MET A 28 2.67 -7.12 10.67
N THR A 29 3.21 -6.41 11.65
CA THR A 29 2.41 -5.60 12.57
C THR A 29 1.81 -4.39 11.85
N ILE A 30 0.79 -3.77 12.45
CA ILE A 30 0.20 -2.53 11.92
C ILE A 30 1.27 -1.45 11.77
N ASN A 31 2.16 -1.30 12.76
CA ASN A 31 3.25 -0.32 12.71
C ASN A 31 4.24 -0.61 11.57
N GLU A 32 4.56 -1.87 11.30
CA GLU A 32 5.42 -2.21 10.15
C GLU A 32 4.76 -1.89 8.80
N ILE A 33 3.43 -2.01 8.71
CA ILE A 33 2.68 -1.61 7.52
C ILE A 33 2.72 -0.09 7.35
N GLU A 34 2.52 0.67 8.42
CA GLU A 34 2.60 2.14 8.41
C GLU A 34 4.00 2.61 8.02
N ASN A 35 5.05 2.07 8.65
CA ASN A 35 6.44 2.39 8.32
C ASN A 35 6.78 2.03 6.86
N ALA A 36 6.25 0.92 6.34
CA ALA A 36 6.47 0.55 4.94
C ALA A 36 5.76 1.52 3.98
N ILE A 37 4.54 1.97 4.31
CA ILE A 37 3.82 2.99 3.54
C ILE A 37 4.60 4.30 3.53
N GLU A 38 5.07 4.76 4.69
CA GLU A 38 5.90 5.97 4.82
C GLU A 38 7.17 5.87 3.95
N SER A 39 7.87 4.74 4.02
CA SER A 39 9.05 4.50 3.18
C SER A 39 8.74 4.59 1.68
N VAL A 40 7.60 4.05 1.22
CA VAL A 40 7.19 4.17 -0.19
C VAL A 40 6.80 5.61 -0.55
N ILE A 41 6.18 6.36 0.37
CA ILE A 41 5.88 7.79 0.18
C ILE A 41 7.16 8.58 0.01
N ASP A 42 8.15 8.38 0.89
CA ASP A 42 9.43 9.09 0.86
C ASP A 42 10.18 8.83 -0.44
N GLN A 43 10.23 7.57 -0.88
CA GLN A 43 10.80 7.17 -2.17
C GLN A 43 10.13 7.87 -3.37
N ASN A 44 8.86 8.27 -3.23
CA ASN A 44 8.05 8.87 -4.29
C ASN A 44 7.64 10.32 -4.00
N HIS A 45 8.24 10.97 -3.00
CA HIS A 45 7.77 12.25 -2.46
C HIS A 45 7.60 13.32 -3.55
N GLN A 46 8.58 13.46 -4.46
CA GLN A 46 8.51 14.45 -5.54
C GLN A 46 7.39 14.18 -6.56
N ARG A 47 7.03 12.91 -6.78
CA ARG A 47 5.94 12.53 -7.68
C ARG A 47 4.61 12.75 -7.00
N LEU A 48 4.49 12.33 -5.74
CA LEU A 48 3.29 12.47 -4.94
C LEU A 48 2.96 13.93 -4.61
N SER A 49 3.96 14.78 -4.34
CA SER A 49 3.75 16.21 -4.06
C SER A 49 3.18 16.99 -5.25
N ARG A 50 3.32 16.45 -6.46
CA ARG A 50 2.77 17.03 -7.69
C ARG A 50 1.36 16.53 -7.99
N LEU A 51 0.83 15.57 -7.22
CA LEU A 51 -0.59 15.24 -7.30
C LEU A 51 -1.39 16.41 -6.70
N GLY A 52 -1.99 17.22 -7.58
CA GLY A 52 -2.98 18.20 -7.18
C GLY A 52 -4.15 17.54 -6.42
N ALA A 53 -5.01 18.35 -5.80
CA ALA A 53 -6.03 17.91 -4.84
C ALA A 53 -6.96 16.77 -5.32
N ASN A 54 -7.18 16.64 -6.63
CA ASN A 54 -8.04 15.61 -7.23
C ASN A 54 -7.27 14.47 -7.91
N GLY A 55 -5.94 14.48 -7.84
CA GLY A 55 -5.09 13.50 -8.51
C GLY A 55 -5.22 12.10 -7.91
N SER A 56 -4.93 11.09 -8.73
CA SER A 56 -4.71 9.73 -8.28
C SER A 56 -3.48 9.15 -8.97
N ASP A 57 -2.68 8.40 -8.23
CA ASP A 57 -1.50 7.77 -8.77
C ASP A 57 -1.20 6.45 -8.06
N LYS A 58 -0.43 5.61 -8.74
CA LYS A 58 0.07 4.34 -8.23
C LYS A 58 1.59 4.37 -8.34
N VAL A 59 2.25 4.26 -7.20
CA VAL A 59 3.70 4.29 -7.09
C VAL A 59 4.23 2.98 -6.54
N GLU A 60 5.48 2.68 -6.87
CA GLU A 60 6.19 1.51 -6.37
C GLU A 60 7.28 1.96 -5.41
N GLY A 61 7.58 1.14 -4.41
CA GLY A 61 8.75 1.34 -3.56
C GLY A 61 9.29 0.02 -3.01
N LEU A 62 10.60 -0.03 -2.83
CA LEU A 62 11.30 -1.20 -2.30
C LEU A 62 11.43 -1.05 -0.79
N VAL A 63 10.89 -2.01 -0.03
CA VAL A 63 10.99 -2.06 1.43
C VAL A 63 11.42 -3.46 1.83
N ASN A 64 12.58 -3.59 2.49
CA ASN A 64 13.13 -4.86 2.97
C ASN A 64 13.14 -5.97 1.90
N GLY A 65 13.54 -5.63 0.67
CA GLY A 65 13.62 -6.58 -0.45
C GLY A 65 12.29 -6.90 -1.14
N THR A 66 11.16 -6.35 -0.67
CA THR A 66 9.85 -6.52 -1.29
C THR A 66 9.43 -5.22 -2.00
N ILE A 67 9.02 -5.33 -3.27
CA ILE A 67 8.44 -4.18 -3.98
C ILE A 67 6.98 -4.08 -3.59
N TYR A 68 6.57 -2.93 -3.08
CA TYR A 68 5.19 -2.62 -2.74
C TYR A 68 4.60 -1.64 -3.74
N ILE A 69 3.30 -1.79 -3.96
CA ILE A 69 2.47 -0.85 -4.70
C ILE A 69 1.66 -0.05 -3.69
N LEU A 70 1.79 1.27 -3.74
CA LEU A 70 0.98 2.23 -2.99
C LEU A 70 0.06 2.97 -3.96
N GLN A 71 -1.25 2.94 -3.69
CA GLN A 71 -2.24 3.70 -4.44
C GLN A 71 -2.69 4.91 -3.61
N VAL A 72 -2.51 6.10 -4.19
CA VAL A 72 -2.93 7.38 -3.60
C VAL A 72 -4.04 7.97 -4.46
N SER A 73 -5.10 8.50 -3.84
CA SER A 73 -6.18 9.19 -4.52
C SER A 73 -6.71 10.33 -3.66
N ARG A 74 -6.80 11.54 -4.24
CA ARG A 74 -7.30 12.75 -3.57
C ARG A 74 -6.60 13.01 -2.23
N GLY A 75 -5.28 12.89 -2.23
CA GLY A 75 -4.43 13.05 -1.05
C GLY A 75 -4.55 11.95 0.02
N ARG A 76 -5.23 10.83 -0.27
CA ARG A 76 -5.44 9.73 0.68
C ARG A 76 -4.82 8.43 0.17
N ILE A 77 -4.26 7.66 1.10
CA ILE A 77 -3.81 6.30 0.85
C ILE A 77 -5.05 5.38 0.73
N GLY A 78 -5.24 4.80 -0.45
CA GLY A 78 -6.34 3.87 -0.72
C GLY A 78 -5.94 2.42 -0.45
N SER A 79 -4.83 1.99 -1.07
CA SER A 79 -4.36 0.60 -1.06
C SER A 79 -2.85 0.53 -0.93
N PHE A 80 -2.37 -0.55 -0.31
CA PHE A 80 -0.97 -0.88 -0.15
C PHE A 80 -0.83 -2.40 -0.15
N TYR A 81 -0.01 -2.94 -1.05
CA TYR A 81 0.14 -4.38 -1.22
C TYR A 81 1.45 -4.73 -1.93
N PRO A 82 2.01 -5.95 -1.75
CA PRO A 82 3.21 -6.34 -2.47
C PRO A 82 2.91 -6.53 -3.96
N LYS A 83 3.85 -6.13 -4.82
CA LYS A 83 3.77 -6.37 -6.25
C LYS A 83 3.75 -7.89 -6.50
N PRO A 84 2.77 -8.41 -7.28
CA PRO A 84 2.67 -9.83 -7.61
C PRO A 84 3.90 -10.36 -8.35
#